data_AF-A0A8N5I3S4-F1
#
_entry.id   AF-A0A8N5I3S4-F1
#
_cell.length_a   1.000
_cell.length_b   1.000
_cell.length_c   1.000
_cell.angle_alpha   90.00
_cell.angle_beta   90.00
_cell.angle_gamma   90.00
#
_symmetry.space_group_name_H-M   'P 1'
#
loop_
_entity.id
_entity.type
_entity.pdbx_description
1 polymer ?
#
loop_
_entity_poly.entity_id
_entity_poly.type
_entity_poly.pdbx_seq_one_letter_code
_entity_poly.pdbx_strand_id
1 'polypeptide(L)'
;MLCRDVISAEVASDHELQAVLLTCLYLSYSYMGNEISYPLKPFLVESCKEAFWDRCLSIIDLMSPKMLQVNADPHYFTQVFADLKKESGSEEKGRLLIGLD
;
A
#
# COMPACT_ATOMS: atom_id res chain seq x y z
N MET A 1 0.99 2.82 -4.93
CA MET A 1 -0.39 3.03 -5.43
C MET A 1 -1.40 2.75 -4.34
N LEU A 2 -1.63 1.49 -3.93
CA LEU A 2 -2.57 1.17 -2.83
C LEU A 2 -2.28 1.97 -1.55
N CYS A 3 -1.05 1.90 -1.05
CA CYS A 3 -0.67 2.58 0.20
C CYS A 3 -0.95 4.09 0.19
N ARG A 4 -0.73 4.77 -0.94
CA ARG A 4 -0.95 6.22 -1.08
C ARG A 4 -2.41 6.62 -0.87
N ASP A 5 -3.34 5.78 -1.31
CA ASP A 5 -4.76 6.09 -1.33
C ASP A 5 -5.55 5.39 -0.19
N VAL A 6 -4.94 4.41 0.48
CA VAL A 6 -5.56 3.59 1.55
C VAL A 6 -5.02 3.95 2.94
N ILE A 7 -3.73 4.23 3.08
CA ILE A 7 -3.14 4.51 4.39
C ILE A 7 -3.41 5.97 4.74
N SER A 8 -4.17 6.19 5.82
CA SER A 8 -4.47 7.53 6.34
C SER A 8 -3.21 8.22 6.90
N ALA A 9 -3.16 9.55 6.81
CA ALA A 9 -2.11 10.35 7.45
C ALA A 9 -2.26 10.41 8.98
N GLU A 10 -3.44 10.05 9.50
CA GLU A 10 -3.80 10.07 10.91
C GLU A 10 -3.70 8.70 11.59
N VAL A 11 -2.99 7.72 10.99
CA VAL A 11 -2.77 6.40 11.60
C VAL A 11 -2.16 6.57 13.00
N ALA A 12 -2.81 5.99 14.01
CA ALA A 12 -2.55 6.31 15.41
C ALA A 12 -1.38 5.52 16.02
N SER A 13 -0.94 4.44 15.35
CA SER A 13 0.15 3.58 15.84
C SER A 13 0.86 2.81 14.74
N ASP A 14 2.11 2.42 15.01
CA ASP A 14 2.90 1.53 14.14
C ASP A 14 2.20 0.18 13.90
N HIS A 15 1.47 -0.32 14.91
CA HIS A 15 0.73 -1.57 14.79
C HIS A 15 -0.45 -1.45 13.81
N GLU A 16 -1.18 -0.34 13.87
CA GLU A 16 -2.25 -0.03 12.91
C GLU A 16 -1.67 0.17 11.50
N LEU A 17 -0.54 0.89 11.37
CA LEU A 17 0.15 1.05 10.10
C LEU A 17 0.54 -0.31 9.51
N GLN A 18 1.15 -1.18 10.32
CA GLN A 18 1.53 -2.53 9.92
C GLN A 18 0.32 -3.34 9.44
N ALA A 19 -0.80 -3.25 10.16
CA ALA A 19 -2.04 -3.95 9.80
C ALA A 19 -2.58 -3.51 8.44
N VAL A 20 -2.70 -2.20 8.20
CA VAL A 20 -3.20 -1.66 6.92
C VAL A 20 -2.24 -1.96 5.78
N LEU A 21 -0.93 -1.82 6.00
CA LEU A 21 0.11 -2.12 5.02
C LEU A 21 0.10 -3.60 4.62
N LEU A 22 0.01 -4.52 5.58
CA LEU A 22 -0.06 -5.95 5.31
C LEU A 22 -1.37 -6.34 4.62
N THR A 23 -2.47 -5.64 4.88
CA THR A 23 -3.72 -5.82 4.13
C THR A 23 -3.53 -5.42 2.66
N CYS A 24 -2.88 -4.28 2.40
CA CYS A 24 -2.54 -3.86 1.03
C CYS A 24 -1.60 -4.86 0.34
N LEU A 25 -0.62 -5.40 1.08
CA LEU A 25 0.30 -6.40 0.57
C LEU A 25 -0.42 -7.71 0.24
N TYR A 26 -1.30 -8.18 1.12
CA TYR A 26 -2.11 -9.37 0.89
C TYR A 26 -2.92 -9.26 -0.41
N LEU A 27 -3.62 -8.15 -0.62
CA LEU A 27 -4.37 -7.90 -1.85
C LEU A 27 -3.47 -7.82 -3.09
N SER A 28 -2.26 -7.27 -2.94
CA SER A 28 -1.28 -7.22 -4.03
C SER A 28 -0.82 -8.63 -4.44
N TYR A 29 -0.57 -9.51 -3.47
CA TYR A 29 -0.29 -10.93 -3.74
C TYR A 29 -1.49 -11.61 -4.39
N SER A 30 -2.70 -11.41 -3.86
CA SER A 30 -3.92 -12.02 -4.44
C SER A 30 -4.22 -11.56 -5.86
N TYR A 31 -3.83 -10.34 -6.24
CA TYR A 31 -4.14 -9.75 -7.56
C TYR A 31 -3.02 -9.93 -8.59
N MET A 32 -1.76 -9.73 -8.20
CA MET A 32 -0.58 -9.77 -9.10
C MET A 32 0.31 -11.01 -8.92
N GLY A 33 0.00 -11.85 -7.92
CA GLY A 33 0.78 -13.04 -7.62
C GLY A 33 0.62 -14.14 -8.66
N ASN A 34 1.68 -14.93 -8.87
CA ASN A 34 1.67 -16.06 -9.79
C ASN A 34 1.01 -17.31 -9.22
N GLU A 35 0.86 -17.39 -7.89
CA GLU A 35 0.25 -18.54 -7.22
C GLU A 35 -1.26 -18.38 -7.13
N ILE A 36 -1.98 -19.50 -7.15
CA ILE A 36 -3.45 -19.50 -7.09
C ILE A 36 -4.00 -19.03 -5.73
N SER A 37 -3.20 -19.07 -4.67
CA SER A 37 -3.63 -18.65 -3.34
C SER A 37 -2.44 -18.35 -2.43
N TYR A 38 -2.66 -17.50 -1.43
CA TYR A 38 -1.67 -17.12 -0.43
C TYR A 38 -2.25 -17.31 0.98
N PRO A 39 -1.50 -17.92 1.92
CA PRO A 39 -1.98 -18.14 3.28
C PRO A 39 -2.13 -16.81 4.03
N LEU A 40 -3.16 -16.66 4.86
CA LEU A 40 -3.42 -15.43 5.63
C LEU A 40 -2.38 -15.17 6.74
N LYS A 41 -1.84 -16.22 7.35
CA LYS A 41 -1.04 -16.14 8.59
C LYS A 41 0.10 -15.11 8.56
N PRO A 42 0.86 -14.91 7.47
CA PRO A 42 1.92 -13.91 7.40
C PRO A 42 1.42 -12.44 7.37
N PHE A 43 0.17 -12.22 7.00
CA PHE A 43 -0.41 -10.88 6.80
C PHE A 43 -1.28 -10.41 7.97
N LEU A 44 -1.67 -11.33 8.85
CA LEU A 44 -2.55 -11.06 9.97
C LEU A 44 -1.74 -10.76 11.24
N VAL A 45 -1.66 -9.48 11.60
CA VAL A 45 -1.04 -9.00 12.85
C VAL A 45 -2.05 -8.54 13.91
N GLU A 46 -3.33 -8.58 13.56
CA GLU A 46 -4.44 -8.19 14.42
C GLU A 46 -5.07 -9.42 15.08
N SER A 47 -5.58 -9.24 16.30
CA SER A 47 -6.36 -10.27 17.00
C SER A 47 -7.75 -10.47 16.39
N CYS A 48 -8.35 -9.40 15.86
CA CYS A 48 -9.65 -9.42 15.19
C CYS A 48 -9.49 -9.75 13.70
N LYS A 49 -9.87 -10.97 13.32
CA LYS A 49 -9.86 -11.40 11.90
C LYS A 49 -10.91 -10.72 11.05
N GLU A 50 -12.05 -10.37 11.63
CA GLU A 50 -13.14 -9.71 10.89
C GLU A 50 -12.69 -8.32 10.40
N ALA A 51 -11.99 -7.56 11.25
CA ALA A 51 -11.45 -6.26 10.87
C ALA A 51 -10.50 -6.32 9.66
N PHE A 52 -9.71 -7.39 9.54
CA PHE A 52 -8.85 -7.62 8.37
C PHE A 52 -9.69 -7.81 7.09
N TRP A 53 -10.74 -8.62 7.16
CA TRP A 53 -11.60 -8.90 6.00
C TRP A 53 -12.48 -7.71 5.61
N ASP A 54 -13.03 -6.98 6.57
CA ASP A 54 -13.77 -5.75 6.32
C ASP A 54 -12.88 -4.72 5.61
N ARG A 55 -11.62 -4.60 6.06
CA ARG A 55 -10.62 -3.74 5.40
C ARG A 55 -10.30 -4.23 3.99
N CYS A 56 -10.19 -5.53 3.76
CA CYS A 56 -9.99 -6.07 2.41
C CYS A 56 -11.13 -5.66 1.46
N LEU A 57 -12.39 -5.82 1.89
CA LEU A 57 -13.55 -5.45 1.08
C LEU A 57 -13.57 -3.94 0.80
N SER A 58 -13.30 -3.12 1.82
CA SER A 58 -13.22 -1.67 1.67
C SER A 58 -12.14 -1.23 0.67
N ILE A 59 -10.95 -1.85 0.72
CA ILE A 59 -9.87 -1.55 -0.23
C ILE A 59 -10.25 -1.99 -1.65
N ILE A 60 -10.87 -3.17 -1.81
CA ILE A 60 -11.29 -3.66 -3.13
C ILE A 60 -12.33 -2.72 -3.75
N ASP A 61 -13.33 -2.31 -2.98
CA ASP A 61 -14.37 -1.38 -3.42
C ASP A 61 -13.78 -0.06 -3.92
N LEU A 62 -12.82 0.50 -3.16
CA LEU A 62 -12.15 1.74 -3.50
C LEU A 62 -11.15 1.62 -4.66
N MET A 63 -10.34 0.56 -4.66
CA MET A 63 -9.11 0.49 -5.46
C MET A 63 -9.21 -0.42 -6.68
N SER A 64 -10.24 -1.25 -6.81
CA SER A 64 -10.39 -2.16 -7.96
C SER A 64 -10.27 -1.46 -9.32
N PRO A 65 -10.79 -0.24 -9.57
CA PRO A 65 -10.60 0.44 -10.85
C PRO A 65 -9.12 0.78 -11.12
N LYS A 66 -8.40 1.28 -10.10
CA LYS A 66 -6.98 1.65 -10.21
C LYS A 66 -6.07 0.42 -10.32
N MET A 67 -6.43 -0.69 -9.67
CA MET A 67 -5.73 -1.96 -9.78
C MET A 67 -5.82 -2.56 -11.19
N LEU A 68 -6.96 -2.43 -11.86
CA LEU A 68 -7.08 -2.80 -13.27
C LEU A 68 -6.35 -1.78 -14.17
N GLN A 69 -6.54 -0.48 -13.93
CA GLN A 69 -5.97 0.58 -14.76
C GLN A 69 -4.44 0.52 -14.80
N VAL A 70 -3.76 0.22 -13.68
CA VAL A 70 -2.29 0.14 -13.64
C VAL A 70 -1.73 -0.99 -14.51
N ASN A 71 -2.54 -2.00 -14.82
CA ASN A 71 -2.19 -3.07 -15.75
C ASN A 71 -2.60 -2.77 -17.19
N ALA A 72 -3.71 -2.06 -17.39
CA ALA A 72 -4.25 -1.76 -18.71
C ALA A 72 -3.62 -0.53 -19.38
N ASP A 73 -3.13 0.44 -18.61
CA ASP A 73 -2.58 1.70 -19.10
C ASP A 73 -1.09 1.88 -18.70
N PRO A 74 -0.16 1.73 -19.66
CA PRO A 74 1.27 1.93 -19.44
C PRO A 74 1.64 3.35 -18.98
N HIS A 75 0.87 4.37 -19.37
CA HIS A 75 1.14 5.75 -18.95
C HIS A 75 0.84 5.93 -17.46
N TYR A 76 -0.30 5.38 -17.01
CA TYR A 76 -0.65 5.38 -15.60
C TYR A 76 0.36 4.60 -14.75
N PHE A 77 0.83 3.43 -15.22
CA PHE A 77 1.94 2.72 -14.56
C PHE A 77 3.20 3.58 -14.45
N THR A 78 3.61 4.21 -15.56
CA THR A 78 4.82 5.05 -15.60
C THR A 78 4.69 6.24 -14.65
N GLN A 79 3.51 6.84 -14.56
CA GLN A 79 3.22 7.93 -13.63
C GLN A 79 3.35 7.46 -12.17
N VAL A 80 2.68 6.36 -11.80
CA VAL A 80 2.75 5.78 -10.45
C VAL A 80 4.20 5.44 -10.06
N PHE A 81 4.99 4.92 -11.01
CA PHE A 81 6.40 4.61 -10.80
C PHE A 81 7.26 5.87 -10.62
N ALA A 82 7.02 6.92 -11.40
CA ALA A 82 7.71 8.20 -11.27
C ALA A 82 7.39 8.89 -9.93
N ASP A 83 6.12 8.86 -9.51
CA ASP A 83 5.69 9.38 -8.21
C ASP A 83 6.43 8.67 -7.07
N LEU A 84 6.52 7.32 -7.11
CA LEU A 84 7.24 6.54 -6.11
C LEU A 84 8.73 6.92 -6.01
N LYS A 85 9.40 7.15 -7.15
CA LYS A 85 10.80 7.60 -7.16
C LYS A 85 10.98 8.98 -6.55
N LYS A 86 9.98 9.85 -6.65
CA LYS A 86 10.04 11.21 -6.11
C LYS A 86 10.04 11.21 -4.58
N GLU A 87 9.40 10.23 -3.95
CA GLU A 87 9.36 10.11 -2.49
C GLU A 87 10.77 9.96 -1.87
N SER A 88 11.72 9.28 -2.56
CA SER A 88 13.10 9.18 -2.06
C SER A 88 13.92 10.47 -2.23
N GLY A 89 13.61 11.29 -3.24
CA GLY A 89 14.29 12.57 -3.47
C GLY A 89 13.95 13.66 -2.44
N SER A 90 12.85 13.50 -1.69
CA SER A 90 12.47 14.40 -0.60
C SER A 90 13.36 14.24 0.63
N GLU A 91 13.83 13.02 0.92
CA GLU A 91 14.73 12.75 2.04
C GLU A 91 16.13 13.34 1.85
N GLU A 92 16.63 13.41 0.60
CA GLU A 92 17.94 13.98 0.29
C GLU A 92 17.96 15.50 0.52
N LYS A 93 16.86 16.19 0.22
CA LYS A 93 16.66 17.61 0.58
C LYS A 93 16.52 17.83 2.08
N GLY A 94 15.83 16.95 2.80
CA GLY A 94 15.68 17.03 4.26
C GLY A 94 17.01 16.84 5.00
N ARG A 95 17.85 15.89 4.55
CA ARG A 95 19.19 15.68 5.11
C ARG A 95 20.15 16.85 4.86
N LEU A 96 20.06 17.49 3.69
CA LEU A 96 20.85 18.70 3.40
C LEU A 96 20.44 19.90 4.26
N LEU A 97 19.17 20.00 4.65
CA LEU A 97 18.67 21.07 5.53
C LEU A 97 19.01 20.82 7.00
N ILE A 98 19.06 19.56 7.45
CA ILE A 98 19.44 19.20 8.83
C ILE A 98 20.96 19.26 9.05
N GLY A 99 21.77 19.11 7.98
CA GLY A 99 23.24 19.21 8.04
C GLY A 99 23.80 20.63 7.96
N LEU A 100 22.96 21.66 8.06
CA LEU A 100 23.33 23.09 7.98
C LEU A 100 23.19 23.85 9.31
N ASP A 101 22.89 23.15 10.42
CA ASP A 101 22.97 23.69 11.79
C ASP A 101 24.14 23.06 12.58
#